data_AF-A0A7X7EU08-F1
#
_entry.id   AF-A0A7X7EU08-F1
#
_cell.length_a   1.000
_cell.length_b   1.000
_cell.length_c   1.000
_cell.angle_alpha   90.00
_cell.angle_beta   90.00
_cell.angle_gamma   90.00
#
_symmetry.space_group_name_H-M   'P 1'
#
loop_
_entity.id
_entity.type
_entity.pdbx_description
1 polymer ?
#
loop_
_entity_poly.entity_id
_entity_poly.type
_entity_poly.pdbx_seq_one_letter_code
_entity_poly.pdbx_strand_id
1 'polypeptide(L)'
;MNEYQNHPLAGATDLDSAFNKLWYFYKKYFIGLYIISVVSALLTSLITSSIDLSSFQAVTDDPEAAFELMKSWAGPYALMMLVSLLFVVILHAWVLERPAGEPGFVASILKKTLVALVPYLVAMVILTVIMTMLVSVGIVLLVLPGLFALFYMATVIMFAMPVTLVETRNPFEVIGRSFRLAHKNLWPNMGWVVVVLLIIVIASMLLSAVVMLPFTGTFMRSFADPDQAASLLDMHRNPLFIGLNALTSALVTPLMPLLAFLLYFRNRSEEVVAEITTDNDGAVRVEDLYPPVEDNN
;
A
#
# COMPACT_ATOMS: atom_id res chain seq x y z
N MET A 1 16.25 -7.03 18.70
CA MET A 1 15.20 -6.08 18.32
C MET A 1 15.88 -4.95 17.59
N ASN A 2 15.65 -4.78 16.30
CA ASN A 2 16.29 -3.70 15.54
C ASN A 2 15.59 -2.39 15.93
N GLU A 3 16.34 -1.41 16.42
CA GLU A 3 15.84 -0.09 16.77
C GLU A 3 15.46 0.69 15.51
N TYR A 4 14.26 0.42 15.00
CA TYR A 4 13.69 1.15 13.86
C TYR A 4 13.33 2.61 14.20
N GLN A 5 13.67 3.09 15.41
CA GLN A 5 13.55 4.49 15.80
C GLN A 5 14.41 5.41 14.93
N ASN A 6 15.55 4.91 14.43
CA ASN A 6 16.45 5.66 13.56
C ASN A 6 16.08 5.57 12.06
N HIS A 7 14.93 4.96 11.73
CA HIS A 7 14.52 4.84 10.34
C HIS A 7 14.22 6.24 9.74
N PRO A 8 14.65 6.57 8.50
CA PRO A 8 14.49 7.93 7.95
C PRO A 8 13.03 8.41 7.82
N LEU A 9 12.08 7.46 7.75
CA LEU A 9 10.63 7.74 7.73
C LEU A 9 10.02 7.95 9.13
N ALA A 10 10.76 7.68 10.22
CA ALA A 10 10.29 7.89 11.58
C ALA A 10 10.32 9.37 11.98
N GLY A 11 9.54 9.75 13.01
CA GLY A 11 9.54 11.10 13.59
C GLY A 11 8.83 12.18 12.77
N ALA A 12 7.85 11.81 11.93
CA ALA A 12 6.97 12.78 11.28
C ALA A 12 5.86 13.24 12.24
N THR A 13 5.77 14.53 12.53
CA THR A 13 4.78 15.13 13.45
C THR A 13 3.58 15.72 12.73
N ASP A 14 3.81 16.32 11.56
CA ASP A 14 2.84 17.01 10.74
C ASP A 14 2.98 16.61 9.27
N LEU A 15 2.04 17.09 8.45
CA LEU A 15 1.94 16.73 7.04
C LEU A 15 3.15 17.23 6.24
N ASP A 16 3.69 18.41 6.53
CA ASP A 16 4.86 18.94 5.83
C ASP A 16 6.12 18.11 6.12
N SER A 17 6.38 17.81 7.39
CA SER A 17 7.44 16.89 7.82
C SER A 17 7.29 15.51 7.19
N ALA A 18 6.05 15.00 7.10
CA ALA A 18 5.76 13.74 6.44
C ALA A 18 6.11 13.77 4.94
N PHE A 19 5.68 14.79 4.20
CA PHE A 19 6.00 14.95 2.78
C PHE A 19 7.49 15.10 2.55
N ASN A 20 8.18 15.89 3.37
CA ASN A 20 9.63 16.09 3.26
C ASN A 20 10.40 14.78 3.48
N LYS A 21 10.02 13.98 4.48
CA LYS A 21 10.62 12.66 4.74
C LYS A 21 10.32 11.67 3.62
N LEU A 22 9.07 11.61 3.15
CA LEU A 22 8.66 10.73 2.05
C LEU A 22 9.42 11.08 0.78
N TRP A 23 9.49 12.36 0.41
CA TRP A 23 10.20 12.84 -0.78
C TRP A 23 11.70 12.65 -0.69
N TYR A 24 12.30 12.92 0.48
CA TYR A 24 13.72 12.66 0.72
C TYR A 24 14.05 11.18 0.55
N PHE A 25 13.26 10.30 1.17
CA PHE A 25 13.43 8.85 1.05
C PHE A 25 13.28 8.42 -0.41
N TYR A 26 12.20 8.82 -1.07
CA TYR A 26 11.91 8.48 -2.46
C TYR A 26 13.06 8.86 -3.38
N LYS A 27 13.58 10.09 -3.31
CA LYS A 27 14.72 10.53 -4.13
C LYS A 27 16.00 9.77 -3.82
N LYS A 28 16.34 9.60 -2.54
CA LYS A 28 17.57 8.91 -2.11
C LYS A 28 17.62 7.46 -2.60
N TYR A 29 16.46 6.83 -2.67
CA TYR A 29 16.30 5.41 -2.93
C TYR A 29 15.59 5.10 -4.25
N PHE A 30 15.44 6.12 -5.11
CA PHE A 30 14.61 6.10 -6.32
C PHE A 30 14.91 4.89 -7.21
N ILE A 31 16.18 4.67 -7.56
CA ILE A 31 16.58 3.62 -8.51
C ILE A 31 16.09 2.24 -8.07
N GLY A 32 16.25 1.89 -6.79
CA GLY A 32 15.82 0.59 -6.28
C GLY A 32 14.31 0.44 -6.27
N LEU A 33 13.60 1.45 -5.75
CA LEU A 33 12.14 1.48 -5.72
C LEU A 33 11.54 1.42 -7.12
N TYR A 34 12.12 2.17 -8.05
CA TYR A 34 11.69 2.26 -9.44
C TYR A 34 11.91 0.95 -10.18
N ILE A 35 13.09 0.33 -10.09
CA ILE A 35 13.36 -0.96 -10.76
C ILE A 35 12.38 -2.05 -10.29
N ILE A 36 12.19 -2.19 -8.97
CA ILE A 36 11.25 -3.19 -8.42
C ILE A 36 9.83 -2.93 -8.94
N SER A 37 9.42 -1.67 -8.99
CA SER A 37 8.09 -1.27 -9.46
C SER A 37 7.91 -1.46 -10.97
N VAL A 38 8.94 -1.18 -11.79
CA VAL A 38 8.92 -1.43 -13.24
C VAL A 38 8.79 -2.92 -13.52
N VAL A 39 9.56 -3.77 -12.83
CA VAL A 39 9.47 -5.23 -13.00
C VAL A 39 8.08 -5.72 -12.61
N SER A 40 7.55 -5.25 -11.47
CA SER A 40 6.18 -5.57 -11.04
C SER A 40 5.14 -5.17 -12.08
N ALA A 41 5.18 -3.93 -12.56
CA ALA A 41 4.22 -3.40 -13.52
C ALA A 41 4.33 -4.08 -14.88
N LEU A 42 5.55 -4.41 -15.33
CA LEU A 42 5.80 -5.13 -16.58
C LEU A 42 5.23 -6.55 -16.51
N LEU A 43 5.54 -7.32 -15.46
CA LEU A 43 5.01 -8.67 -15.30
C LEU A 43 3.48 -8.67 -15.21
N THR A 44 2.92 -7.74 -14.44
CA THR A 44 1.46 -7.57 -14.32
C THR A 44 0.83 -7.26 -15.68
N SER A 45 1.44 -6.36 -16.45
CA SER A 45 0.94 -5.97 -17.79
C SER A 45 1.08 -7.11 -18.81
N LEU A 46 2.18 -7.88 -18.76
CA LEU A 46 2.38 -9.05 -19.62
C LEU A 46 1.41 -10.18 -19.32
N ILE A 47 1.03 -10.38 -18.06
CA ILE A 47 -0.01 -11.34 -17.70
C ILE A 47 -1.37 -10.82 -18.18
N THR A 48 -1.66 -9.54 -17.99
CA THR A 48 -2.93 -8.92 -18.40
C THR A 48 -3.10 -8.94 -19.93
N SER A 49 -2.02 -8.77 -20.70
CA SER A 49 -2.07 -8.81 -22.16
C SER A 49 -2.39 -10.20 -22.74
N SER A 50 -2.29 -11.26 -21.93
CA SER A 50 -2.75 -12.60 -22.29
C SER A 50 -4.27 -12.77 -22.24
N ILE A 51 -4.99 -11.84 -21.58
CA ILE A 51 -6.44 -11.85 -21.46
C ILE A 51 -7.04 -11.16 -22.69
N ASP A 52 -7.83 -11.91 -23.46
CA ASP A 52 -8.56 -11.39 -24.61
C ASP A 52 -9.87 -10.74 -24.17
N LEU A 53 -9.81 -9.44 -23.88
CA LEU A 53 -10.97 -8.65 -23.48
C LEU A 53 -11.97 -8.45 -24.63
N SER A 54 -11.51 -8.53 -25.88
CA SER A 54 -12.38 -8.37 -27.06
C SER A 54 -13.37 -9.53 -27.20
N SER A 55 -12.94 -10.74 -26.83
CA SER A 55 -13.78 -11.95 -26.83
C SER A 55 -15.03 -11.84 -25.97
N PHE A 56 -15.03 -10.95 -24.97
CA PHE A 56 -16.20 -10.73 -24.12
C PHE A 56 -17.37 -10.12 -24.89
N GLN A 57 -17.10 -9.25 -25.86
CA GLN A 57 -18.14 -8.60 -26.67
C GLN A 57 -18.97 -9.65 -27.42
N ALA A 58 -18.34 -10.72 -27.89
CA ALA A 58 -18.98 -11.79 -28.67
C ALA A 58 -19.95 -12.66 -27.85
N VAL A 59 -19.86 -12.64 -26.51
CA VAL A 59 -20.68 -13.47 -25.62
C VAL A 59 -21.57 -12.64 -24.70
N THR A 60 -21.66 -11.31 -24.90
CA THR A 60 -22.43 -10.41 -24.03
C THR A 60 -23.92 -10.75 -23.95
N ASP A 61 -24.48 -11.33 -25.00
CA ASP A 61 -25.91 -11.70 -25.06
C ASP A 61 -26.23 -13.08 -24.47
N ASP A 62 -25.21 -13.89 -24.13
CA ASP A 62 -25.37 -15.21 -23.54
C ASP A 62 -24.69 -15.29 -22.16
N PRO A 63 -25.48 -15.22 -21.06
CA PRO A 63 -24.94 -15.27 -19.71
C PRO A 63 -24.12 -16.53 -19.39
N GLU A 64 -24.47 -17.69 -19.98
CA GLU A 64 -23.76 -18.94 -19.74
C GLU A 64 -22.39 -18.92 -20.43
N ALA A 65 -22.36 -18.53 -21.71
CA ALA A 65 -21.11 -18.37 -22.45
C ALA A 65 -20.20 -17.28 -21.84
N ALA A 66 -20.77 -16.17 -21.36
CA ALA A 66 -20.04 -15.12 -20.67
C ALA A 66 -19.39 -15.63 -19.38
N PHE A 67 -20.09 -16.46 -18.59
CA PHE A 67 -19.55 -17.04 -17.37
C PHE A 67 -18.41 -18.03 -17.64
N GLU A 68 -18.55 -18.88 -18.65
CA GLU A 68 -17.47 -19.80 -19.07
C GLU A 68 -16.24 -19.04 -19.55
N LEU A 69 -16.43 -17.97 -20.32
CA LEU A 69 -15.32 -17.10 -20.73
C LEU A 69 -14.62 -16.46 -19.52
N MET A 70 -15.38 -15.93 -18.55
CA MET A 70 -14.79 -15.37 -17.33
C MET A 70 -14.01 -16.40 -16.51
N LYS A 71 -14.47 -17.66 -16.44
CA LYS A 71 -13.71 -18.75 -15.77
C LYS A 71 -12.37 -18.97 -16.45
N SER A 72 -12.30 -18.86 -17.77
CA SER A 72 -11.03 -19.01 -18.50
C SER A 72 -9.99 -17.96 -18.08
N TRP A 73 -10.42 -16.80 -17.62
CA TRP A 73 -9.53 -15.73 -17.14
C TRP A 73 -9.07 -15.91 -15.70
N ALA A 74 -9.70 -16.80 -14.92
CA ALA A 74 -9.39 -16.98 -13.50
C ALA A 74 -7.92 -17.36 -13.25
N GLY A 75 -7.32 -18.19 -14.11
CA GLY A 75 -5.92 -18.57 -14.03
C GLY A 75 -4.96 -17.38 -14.19
N PRO A 76 -5.01 -16.66 -15.32
CA PRO A 76 -4.24 -15.43 -15.52
C PRO A 76 -4.45 -14.38 -14.42
N TYR A 77 -5.69 -14.15 -13.97
CA TYR A 77 -5.96 -13.22 -12.86
C TYR A 77 -5.34 -13.68 -11.54
N ALA A 78 -5.43 -14.96 -11.19
CA ALA A 78 -4.81 -15.48 -9.98
C ALA A 78 -3.28 -15.31 -10.02
N LEU A 79 -2.65 -15.58 -11.17
CA LEU A 79 -1.21 -15.37 -11.36
C LEU A 79 -0.84 -13.88 -11.23
N MET A 80 -1.62 -12.99 -11.85
CA MET A 80 -1.45 -11.54 -11.74
C MET A 80 -1.52 -11.07 -10.28
N MET A 81 -2.50 -11.57 -9.52
CA MET A 81 -2.65 -11.24 -8.10
C MET A 81 -1.46 -11.74 -7.27
N LEU A 82 -0.98 -12.97 -7.51
CA LEU A 82 0.18 -13.52 -6.81
C LEU A 82 1.46 -12.74 -7.10
N VAL A 83 1.70 -12.36 -8.35
CA VAL A 83 2.83 -11.51 -8.74
C VAL A 83 2.72 -10.15 -8.07
N SER A 84 1.54 -9.51 -8.14
CA SER A 84 1.29 -8.22 -7.50
C SER A 84 1.54 -8.26 -6.00
N LEU A 85 1.03 -9.29 -5.32
CA LEU A 85 1.24 -9.52 -3.89
C LEU A 85 2.73 -9.67 -3.56
N LEU A 86 3.45 -10.50 -4.32
CA LEU A 86 4.88 -10.73 -4.12
C LEU A 86 5.65 -9.41 -4.20
N PHE A 87 5.43 -8.60 -5.23
CA PHE A 87 6.14 -7.34 -5.42
C PHE A 87 5.73 -6.27 -4.41
N VAL A 88 4.46 -6.23 -3.98
CA VAL A 88 4.04 -5.38 -2.86
C VAL A 88 4.82 -5.75 -1.60
N VAL A 89 4.95 -7.04 -1.28
CA VAL A 89 5.68 -7.49 -0.11
C VAL A 89 7.18 -7.19 -0.23
N ILE A 90 7.78 -7.43 -1.40
CA ILE A 90 9.18 -7.09 -1.68
C ILE A 90 9.43 -5.59 -1.49
N LEU A 91 8.57 -4.73 -2.04
CA LEU A 91 8.70 -3.28 -1.90
C LEU A 91 8.66 -2.85 -0.43
N HIS A 92 7.74 -3.39 0.36
CA HIS A 92 7.67 -3.09 1.79
C HIS A 92 8.91 -3.59 2.55
N ALA A 93 9.36 -4.82 2.28
CA ALA A 93 10.57 -5.36 2.90
C ALA A 93 11.81 -4.54 2.51
N TRP A 94 11.88 -4.07 1.25
CA TRP A 94 12.95 -3.23 0.77
C TRP A 94 12.96 -1.86 1.46
N VAL A 95 11.81 -1.20 1.59
CA VAL A 95 11.68 0.09 2.29
C VAL A 95 12.17 -0.03 3.74
N LEU A 96 11.81 -1.12 4.42
CA LEU A 96 12.21 -1.35 5.81
C LEU A 96 13.71 -1.61 5.99
N GLU A 97 14.29 -2.45 5.13
CA GLU A 97 15.66 -2.96 5.33
C GLU A 97 16.73 -2.07 4.69
N ARG A 98 16.40 -1.36 3.61
CA ARG A 98 17.42 -0.63 2.83
C ARG A 98 18.18 0.42 3.65
N PRO A 99 17.53 1.20 4.52
CA PRO A 99 18.26 2.21 5.32
C PRO A 99 19.18 1.63 6.38
N ALA A 100 18.94 0.39 6.85
CA ALA A 100 19.77 -0.25 7.87
C ALA A 100 21.19 -0.57 7.37
N GLY A 101 21.36 -0.76 6.05
CA GLY A 101 22.69 -0.90 5.43
C GLY A 101 23.45 -2.17 5.85
N GLU A 102 22.77 -3.17 6.40
CA GLU A 102 23.41 -4.37 6.96
C GLU A 102 24.01 -5.29 5.88
N PRO A 103 25.14 -5.98 6.16
CA PRO A 103 25.66 -7.05 5.32
C PRO A 103 24.61 -8.16 5.14
N GLY A 104 24.40 -8.63 3.91
CA GLY A 104 23.39 -9.66 3.63
C GLY A 104 21.98 -9.14 3.35
N PHE A 105 21.83 -7.84 3.06
CA PHE A 105 20.58 -7.16 2.67
C PHE A 105 19.65 -7.99 1.76
N VAL A 106 20.19 -8.59 0.69
CA VAL A 106 19.38 -9.39 -0.26
C VAL A 106 18.76 -10.62 0.42
N ALA A 107 19.54 -11.33 1.25
CA ALA A 107 19.05 -12.49 1.99
C ALA A 107 18.02 -12.07 3.05
N SER A 108 18.20 -10.92 3.71
CA SER A 108 17.22 -10.36 4.65
C SER A 108 15.89 -10.07 3.96
N ILE A 109 15.90 -9.38 2.81
CA ILE A 109 14.69 -9.09 2.03
C ILE A 109 13.99 -10.38 1.62
N LEU A 110 14.72 -11.35 1.04
CA LEU A 110 14.13 -12.60 0.59
C LEU A 110 13.48 -13.37 1.74
N LYS A 111 14.18 -13.48 2.88
CA LYS A 111 13.65 -14.13 4.08
C LYS A 111 12.40 -13.42 4.60
N LYS A 112 12.44 -12.09 4.73
CA LYS A 112 11.30 -11.30 5.21
C LYS A 112 10.11 -11.41 4.27
N THR A 113 10.36 -11.34 2.96
CA THR A 113 9.33 -11.49 1.93
C THR A 113 8.64 -12.84 2.03
N LEU A 114 9.43 -13.93 2.04
CA LEU A 114 8.89 -15.29 2.03
C LEU A 114 8.05 -15.57 3.28
N VAL A 115 8.54 -15.14 4.45
CA VAL A 115 7.87 -15.41 5.72
C VAL A 115 6.66 -14.49 5.94
N ALA A 116 6.64 -13.28 5.36
CA ALA A 116 5.51 -12.35 5.48
C ALA A 116 4.38 -12.63 4.48
N LEU A 117 4.66 -13.32 3.37
CA LEU A 117 3.73 -13.48 2.24
C LEU A 117 2.39 -14.10 2.68
N VAL A 118 2.43 -15.27 3.33
CA VAL A 118 1.22 -16.00 3.73
C VAL A 118 0.47 -15.28 4.87
N PRO A 119 1.11 -14.86 5.97
CA PRO A 119 0.44 -14.09 7.01
C PRO A 119 -0.25 -12.83 6.49
N TYR A 120 0.44 -12.08 5.63
CA TYR A 120 -0.08 -10.86 5.03
C TYR A 120 -1.27 -11.17 4.11
N LEU A 121 -1.18 -12.20 3.27
CA LEU A 121 -2.28 -12.61 2.40
C LEU A 121 -3.55 -12.94 3.21
N VAL A 122 -3.43 -13.73 4.27
CA VAL A 122 -4.58 -14.11 5.11
C VAL A 122 -5.18 -12.88 5.78
N ALA A 123 -4.34 -12.00 6.35
CA ALA A 123 -4.81 -10.75 6.96
C ALA A 123 -5.52 -9.86 5.94
N MET A 124 -4.97 -9.73 4.73
CA MET A 124 -5.55 -8.93 3.65
C MET A 124 -6.89 -9.46 3.16
N VAL A 125 -7.04 -10.78 3.01
CA VAL A 125 -8.33 -11.39 2.63
C VAL A 125 -9.40 -11.06 3.67
N ILE A 126 -9.09 -11.18 4.96
CA ILE A 126 -10.04 -10.86 6.04
C ILE A 126 -10.37 -9.36 6.03
N LEU A 127 -9.35 -8.50 5.93
CA LEU A 127 -9.53 -7.04 5.92
C LEU A 127 -10.34 -6.55 4.71
N THR A 128 -10.14 -7.12 3.52
CA THR A 128 -10.88 -6.74 2.32
C THR A 128 -12.33 -7.23 2.37
N VAL A 129 -12.60 -8.39 2.97
CA VAL A 129 -13.98 -8.84 3.26
C VAL A 129 -14.67 -7.85 4.21
N ILE A 130 -14.02 -7.50 5.33
CA ILE A 130 -14.55 -6.50 6.28
C ILE A 130 -14.79 -5.16 5.59
N MET A 131 -13.83 -4.70 4.78
CA MET A 131 -13.95 -3.46 4.01
C MET A 131 -15.14 -3.48 3.07
N THR A 132 -15.32 -4.56 2.32
CA THR A 132 -16.43 -4.71 1.38
C THR A 132 -17.77 -4.68 2.12
N MET A 133 -17.89 -5.37 3.26
CA MET A 133 -19.09 -5.33 4.08
C MET A 133 -19.39 -3.93 4.62
N LEU A 134 -18.40 -3.25 5.19
CA LEU A 134 -18.57 -1.91 5.76
C LEU A 134 -18.91 -0.86 4.70
N VAL A 135 -18.24 -0.90 3.54
CA VAL A 135 -18.52 0.00 2.43
C VAL A 135 -19.91 -0.25 1.86
N SER A 136 -20.30 -1.52 1.69
CA SER A 136 -21.65 -1.87 1.18
C SER A 136 -22.75 -1.37 2.12
N VAL A 137 -22.62 -1.64 3.42
CA VAL A 137 -23.56 -1.13 4.44
C VAL A 137 -23.56 0.39 4.45
N GLY A 138 -22.37 1.01 4.38
CA GLY A 138 -22.23 2.46 4.33
C GLY A 138 -22.99 3.07 3.16
N ILE A 139 -22.78 2.57 1.94
CA ILE A 139 -23.44 3.06 0.72
C ILE A 139 -24.96 2.88 0.80
N VAL A 140 -25.44 1.74 1.32
CA VAL A 140 -26.88 1.49 1.51
C VAL A 140 -27.51 2.51 2.46
N LEU A 141 -26.79 2.92 3.51
CA LEU A 141 -27.26 3.96 4.42
C LEU A 141 -27.26 5.32 3.73
N LEU A 142 -26.12 5.76 3.19
CA LEU A 142 -25.94 6.98 2.38
C LEU A 142 -24.53 6.96 1.72
N VAL A 143 -24.33 7.78 0.68
CA VAL A 143 -23.01 7.88 0.01
C VAL A 143 -21.88 8.30 0.97
N LEU A 144 -22.14 9.26 1.87
CA LEU A 144 -21.13 9.79 2.80
C LEU A 144 -20.59 8.72 3.79
N PRO A 145 -21.42 7.94 4.49
CA PRO A 145 -20.98 6.81 5.29
C PRO A 145 -20.16 5.77 4.50
N GLY A 146 -20.54 5.47 3.25
CA GLY A 146 -19.78 4.56 2.39
C GLY A 146 -18.37 5.07 2.10
N LEU A 147 -18.25 6.36 1.76
CA LEU A 147 -16.96 7.00 1.51
C LEU A 147 -16.09 7.08 2.77
N PHE A 148 -16.70 7.36 3.93
CA PHE A 148 -16.01 7.32 5.22
C PHE A 148 -15.47 5.91 5.50
N ALA A 149 -16.29 4.86 5.34
CA ALA A 149 -15.87 3.48 5.54
C ALA A 149 -14.71 3.08 4.61
N LEU A 150 -14.72 3.56 3.36
CA LEU A 150 -13.65 3.33 2.40
C LEU A 150 -12.30 3.87 2.90
N PHE A 151 -12.25 5.15 3.27
CA PHE A 151 -11.00 5.79 3.72
C PHE A 151 -10.55 5.31 5.10
N TYR A 152 -11.50 5.02 5.99
CA TYR A 152 -11.22 4.38 7.26
C TYR A 152 -10.53 3.03 7.06
N MET A 153 -11.10 2.15 6.24
CA MET A 153 -10.53 0.83 6.00
C MET A 153 -9.22 0.88 5.21
N ALA A 154 -9.09 1.80 4.25
CA ALA A 154 -7.82 2.04 3.56
C ALA A 154 -6.71 2.42 4.55
N THR A 155 -7.05 3.23 5.56
CA THR A 155 -6.11 3.61 6.63
C THR A 155 -5.70 2.40 7.48
N VAL A 156 -6.65 1.56 7.89
CA VAL A 156 -6.37 0.32 8.64
C VAL A 156 -5.47 -0.62 7.83
N ILE A 157 -5.81 -0.87 6.56
CA ILE A 157 -5.05 -1.76 5.67
C ILE A 157 -3.60 -1.29 5.51
N MET A 158 -3.36 0.02 5.51
CA MET A 158 -2.01 0.57 5.36
C MET A 158 -1.05 0.18 6.48
N PHE A 159 -1.56 -0.18 7.68
CA PHE A 159 -0.73 -0.68 8.78
C PHE A 159 -0.43 -2.18 8.70
N ALA A 160 -1.22 -2.95 7.95
CA ALA A 160 -1.13 -4.41 7.96
C ALA A 160 0.26 -4.91 7.55
N MET A 161 0.86 -4.33 6.51
CA MET A 161 2.16 -4.78 6.03
C MET A 161 3.33 -4.38 6.94
N PRO A 162 3.45 -3.12 7.42
CA PRO A 162 4.43 -2.76 8.44
C PRO A 162 4.33 -3.62 9.71
N VAL A 163 3.11 -3.85 10.21
CA VAL A 163 2.89 -4.72 11.39
C VAL A 163 3.34 -6.15 11.11
N THR A 164 3.03 -6.69 9.92
CA THR A 164 3.45 -8.05 9.54
C THR A 164 4.98 -8.20 9.48
N LEU A 165 5.67 -7.18 8.99
CA LEU A 165 7.13 -7.21 8.84
C LEU A 165 7.90 -6.95 10.14
N VAL A 166 7.31 -6.18 11.06
CA VAL A 166 8.02 -5.62 12.22
C VAL A 166 7.56 -6.23 13.54
N GLU A 167 6.27 -6.53 13.71
CA GLU A 167 5.70 -6.92 15.01
C GLU A 167 5.37 -8.42 15.07
N THR A 168 4.46 -8.88 14.23
CA THR A 168 3.87 -10.21 14.36
C THR A 168 3.57 -10.84 13.01
N ARG A 169 3.62 -12.17 12.96
CA ARG A 169 3.25 -12.97 11.79
C ARG A 169 1.93 -13.70 11.98
N ASN A 170 1.21 -13.43 13.06
CA ASN A 170 -0.13 -13.96 13.27
C ASN A 170 -1.15 -13.04 12.57
N PRO A 171 -1.91 -13.51 11.56
CA PRO A 171 -2.84 -12.67 10.80
C PRO A 171 -3.89 -11.95 11.66
N PHE A 172 -4.41 -12.60 12.71
CA PHE A 172 -5.41 -12.00 13.58
C PHE A 172 -4.82 -10.89 14.45
N GLU A 173 -3.58 -11.09 14.91
CA GLU A 173 -2.85 -10.07 15.65
C GLU A 173 -2.48 -8.89 14.74
N VAL A 174 -2.09 -9.15 13.48
CA VAL A 174 -1.88 -8.10 12.46
C VAL A 174 -3.12 -7.23 12.32
N ILE A 175 -4.30 -7.84 12.18
CA ILE A 175 -5.58 -7.13 12.06
C ILE A 175 -5.83 -6.29 13.31
N GLY A 176 -5.77 -6.90 14.50
CA GLY A 176 -6.03 -6.20 15.76
C GLY A 176 -5.08 -5.02 16.00
N ARG A 177 -3.78 -5.21 15.74
CA ARG A 177 -2.76 -4.15 15.83
C ARG A 177 -2.99 -3.05 14.79
N SER A 178 -3.37 -3.40 13.56
CA SER A 178 -3.66 -2.42 12.50
C SER A 178 -4.84 -1.52 12.86
N PHE A 179 -5.92 -2.08 13.41
CA PHE A 179 -7.03 -1.28 13.93
C PHE A 179 -6.60 -0.38 15.08
N ARG A 180 -5.81 -0.89 16.03
CA ARG A 180 -5.33 -0.11 17.18
C ARG A 180 -4.49 1.09 16.73
N LEU A 181 -3.53 0.87 15.83
CA LEU A 181 -2.67 1.92 15.29
C LEU A 181 -3.47 2.95 14.49
N ALA A 182 -4.46 2.52 13.71
CA ALA A 182 -5.33 3.43 12.97
C ALA A 182 -6.12 4.36 13.91
N HIS A 183 -6.68 3.84 15.01
CA HIS A 183 -7.53 4.62 15.93
C HIS A 183 -6.78 5.62 16.79
N LYS A 184 -5.49 5.39 17.09
CA LYS A 184 -4.71 6.26 17.97
C LYS A 184 -4.70 7.72 17.53
N ASN A 185 -4.54 7.94 16.22
CA ASN A 185 -4.60 9.26 15.58
C ASN A 185 -5.50 9.21 14.35
N LEU A 186 -6.74 8.74 14.51
CA LEU A 186 -7.62 8.39 13.39
C LEU A 186 -7.73 9.49 12.34
N TRP A 187 -8.07 10.71 12.76
CA TRP A 187 -8.28 11.83 11.85
C TRP A 187 -7.01 12.27 11.13
N PRO A 188 -5.86 12.51 11.82
CA PRO A 188 -4.60 12.77 11.13
C PRO A 188 -4.16 11.65 10.20
N ASN A 189 -4.26 10.38 10.63
CA ASN A 189 -3.86 9.22 9.83
C ASN A 189 -4.68 9.18 8.54
N MET A 190 -6.01 9.22 8.67
CA MET A 190 -6.93 9.21 7.54
C MET A 190 -6.73 10.41 6.63
N GLY A 191 -6.50 11.60 7.18
CA GLY A 191 -6.17 12.81 6.39
C GLY A 191 -4.92 12.62 5.54
N TRP A 192 -3.85 12.03 6.09
CA TRP A 192 -2.62 11.76 5.35
C TRP A 192 -2.83 10.71 4.25
N VAL A 193 -3.57 9.64 4.56
CA VAL A 193 -3.99 8.63 3.57
C VAL A 193 -4.71 9.29 2.41
N VAL A 194 -5.76 10.06 2.70
CA VAL A 194 -6.59 10.73 1.69
C VAL A 194 -5.77 11.67 0.83
N VAL A 195 -4.96 12.55 1.43
CA VAL A 195 -4.17 13.53 0.68
C VAL A 195 -3.16 12.84 -0.24
N VAL A 196 -2.43 11.84 0.25
CA VAL A 196 -1.44 11.13 -0.57
C VAL A 196 -2.12 10.29 -1.65
N LEU A 197 -3.25 9.63 -1.35
CA LEU A 197 -4.04 8.91 -2.36
C LEU A 197 -4.52 9.86 -3.46
N LEU A 198 -5.01 11.06 -3.13
CA LEU A 198 -5.41 12.05 -4.12
C LEU A 198 -4.24 12.48 -5.00
N ILE A 199 -3.05 12.70 -4.42
CA ILE A 199 -1.84 13.00 -5.20
C ILE A 199 -1.49 11.84 -6.13
N ILE A 200 -1.53 10.59 -5.64
CA ILE A 200 -1.27 9.40 -6.45
C ILE A 200 -2.27 9.31 -7.61
N VAL A 201 -3.56 9.53 -7.35
CA VAL A 201 -4.60 9.49 -8.39
C VAL A 201 -4.36 10.56 -9.45
N ILE A 202 -4.13 11.82 -9.05
CA ILE A 202 -3.87 12.92 -9.97
C ILE A 202 -2.59 12.65 -10.78
N ALA A 203 -1.50 12.23 -10.13
CA ALA A 203 -0.26 11.88 -10.80
C ALA A 203 -0.46 10.72 -11.78
N SER A 204 -1.19 9.68 -11.40
CA SER A 204 -1.49 8.53 -12.27
C SER A 204 -2.31 8.95 -13.49
N MET A 205 -3.30 9.84 -13.32
CA MET A 205 -4.08 10.38 -14.44
C MET A 205 -3.21 11.15 -15.41
N LEU A 206 -2.34 12.03 -14.90
CA LEU A 206 -1.41 12.81 -15.74
C LEU A 206 -0.42 11.90 -16.48
N LEU A 207 0.14 10.90 -15.79
CA LEU A 207 1.05 9.92 -16.39
C LEU A 207 0.34 9.06 -17.44
N SER A 208 -0.89 8.62 -17.18
CA SER A 208 -1.72 7.89 -18.14
C SER A 208 -2.00 8.72 -19.40
N ALA A 209 -2.29 10.01 -19.26
CA ALA A 209 -2.45 10.91 -20.39
C ALA A 209 -1.17 11.01 -21.25
N VAL A 210 0.01 11.05 -20.61
CA VAL A 210 1.31 11.03 -21.31
C VAL A 210 1.53 9.72 -22.06
N VAL A 211 1.21 8.58 -21.45
CA VAL A 211 1.32 7.25 -22.11
C VAL A 211 0.40 7.15 -23.33
N MET A 212 -0.75 7.79 -23.31
CA MET A 212 -1.71 7.80 -24.43
C MET A 212 -1.26 8.64 -25.62
N LEU A 213 -0.33 9.60 -25.47
CA LEU A 213 0.06 10.53 -26.54
C LEU A 213 0.45 9.84 -27.86
N PRO A 214 1.30 8.79 -27.88
CA PRO A 214 1.68 8.10 -29.12
C PRO A 214 0.52 7.38 -29.81
N PHE A 215 -0.58 7.16 -29.10
CA PHE A 215 -1.73 6.38 -29.54
C PHE A 215 -2.98 7.22 -29.83
N THR A 216 -2.88 8.55 -29.70
CA THR A 216 -3.97 9.49 -29.96
C THR A 216 -4.62 9.27 -31.32
N GLY A 217 -3.86 8.90 -32.36
CA GLY A 217 -4.41 8.60 -33.68
C GLY A 217 -5.36 7.39 -33.70
N THR A 218 -4.99 6.30 -33.01
CA THR A 218 -5.86 5.12 -32.84
C THR A 218 -7.10 5.46 -32.01
N PHE A 219 -6.91 6.28 -30.97
CA PHE A 219 -8.00 6.77 -30.14
C PHE A 219 -9.02 7.57 -30.94
N MET A 220 -8.58 8.59 -31.69
CA MET A 220 -9.47 9.43 -32.49
C MET A 220 -10.25 8.63 -33.56
N ARG A 221 -9.61 7.63 -34.19
CA ARG A 221 -10.31 6.76 -35.16
C ARG A 221 -11.38 5.90 -34.50
N SER A 222 -11.13 5.39 -33.30
CA SER A 222 -12.09 4.56 -32.55
C SER A 222 -13.35 5.32 -32.13
N PHE A 223 -13.28 6.65 -31.97
CA PHE A 223 -14.45 7.49 -31.73
C PHE A 223 -15.20 7.86 -33.00
N ALA A 224 -14.48 7.99 -34.12
CA ALA A 224 -15.08 8.33 -35.41
C ALA A 224 -15.74 7.12 -36.09
N ASP A 225 -15.28 5.91 -35.76
CA ASP A 225 -15.70 4.65 -36.38
C ASP A 225 -16.03 3.59 -35.29
N PRO A 226 -17.33 3.27 -35.08
CA PRO A 226 -17.75 2.26 -34.10
C PRO A 226 -17.12 0.88 -34.32
N ASP A 227 -16.80 0.52 -35.56
CA ASP A 227 -16.18 -0.78 -35.90
C ASP A 227 -14.74 -0.86 -35.40
N GLN A 228 -14.10 0.28 -35.14
CA GLN A 228 -12.73 0.37 -34.60
C GLN A 228 -12.70 0.48 -33.08
N ALA A 229 -13.84 0.52 -32.39
CA ALA A 229 -13.88 0.61 -30.93
C ALA A 229 -13.19 -0.58 -30.25
N ALA A 230 -13.25 -1.77 -30.84
CA ALA A 230 -12.53 -2.96 -30.37
C ALA A 230 -11.00 -2.79 -30.39
N SER A 231 -10.46 -1.92 -31.26
CA SER A 231 -9.02 -1.65 -31.33
C SER A 231 -8.46 -0.97 -30.07
N LEU A 232 -9.31 -0.29 -29.29
CA LEU A 232 -8.94 0.23 -27.97
C LEU A 232 -8.77 -0.90 -26.95
N LEU A 233 -9.59 -1.95 -27.08
CA LEU A 233 -9.48 -3.14 -26.24
C LEU A 233 -8.29 -4.00 -26.59
N ASP A 234 -7.63 -3.82 -27.74
CA ASP A 234 -6.38 -4.49 -28.08
C ASP A 234 -5.12 -3.71 -27.67
N MET A 235 -5.31 -2.47 -27.23
CA MET A 235 -4.22 -1.57 -26.86
C MET A 235 -3.36 -2.11 -25.70
N HIS A 236 -3.97 -2.82 -24.74
CA HIS A 236 -3.25 -3.45 -23.63
C HIS A 236 -2.30 -4.56 -24.09
N ARG A 237 -2.44 -5.05 -25.32
CA ARG A 237 -1.56 -6.07 -25.93
C ARG A 237 -0.39 -5.44 -26.71
N ASN A 238 -0.42 -4.12 -26.94
CA ASN A 238 0.64 -3.44 -27.65
C ASN A 238 1.93 -3.39 -26.80
N PRO A 239 3.08 -3.91 -27.28
CA PRO A 239 4.31 -3.96 -26.49
C PRO A 239 4.85 -2.57 -26.11
N LEU A 240 4.64 -1.55 -26.96
CA LEU A 240 5.01 -0.17 -26.65
C LEU A 240 4.12 0.37 -25.52
N PHE A 241 2.81 0.10 -25.56
CA PHE A 241 1.90 0.53 -24.51
C PHE A 241 2.25 -0.14 -23.17
N ILE A 242 2.49 -1.45 -23.19
CA ILE A 242 2.94 -2.22 -22.02
C ILE A 242 4.22 -1.61 -21.42
N GLY A 243 5.22 -1.34 -22.25
CA GLY A 243 6.49 -0.75 -21.80
C GLY A 243 6.31 0.64 -21.20
N LEU A 244 5.59 1.53 -21.87
CA LEU A 244 5.33 2.89 -21.39
C LEU A 244 4.49 2.91 -20.11
N ASN A 245 3.45 2.07 -20.04
CA ASN A 245 2.61 1.93 -18.86
C ASN A 245 3.42 1.40 -17.66
N ALA A 246 4.29 0.40 -17.88
CA ALA A 246 5.14 -0.14 -16.82
C ALA A 246 6.14 0.89 -16.29
N LEU A 247 6.78 1.66 -17.18
CA LEU A 247 7.73 2.71 -16.80
C LEU A 247 7.05 3.86 -16.04
N THR A 248 5.88 4.30 -16.49
CA THR A 248 5.20 5.45 -15.89
C THR A 248 4.50 5.09 -14.57
N SER A 249 3.76 3.99 -14.51
CA SER A 249 3.10 3.55 -13.27
C SER A 249 4.09 3.27 -12.14
N ALA A 250 5.30 2.79 -12.47
CA ALA A 250 6.37 2.56 -11.51
C ALA A 250 6.86 3.81 -10.76
N LEU A 251 6.54 5.03 -11.25
CA LEU A 251 6.87 6.28 -10.56
C LEU A 251 6.00 6.52 -9.32
N VAL A 252 4.78 5.98 -9.28
CA VAL A 252 3.83 6.23 -8.19
C VAL A 252 3.67 5.03 -7.26
N THR A 253 3.90 3.81 -7.76
CA THR A 253 3.79 2.56 -6.99
C THR A 253 4.53 2.58 -5.64
N PRO A 254 5.77 3.11 -5.53
CA PRO A 254 6.49 3.15 -4.25
C PRO A 254 5.87 4.06 -3.19
N LEU A 255 4.99 5.00 -3.55
CA LEU A 255 4.48 5.99 -2.60
C LEU A 255 3.62 5.33 -1.51
N MET A 256 2.90 4.25 -1.84
CA MET A 256 2.09 3.49 -0.88
C MET A 256 2.90 2.83 0.24
N PRO A 257 3.94 2.00 -0.04
CA PRO A 257 4.75 1.41 1.03
C PRO A 257 5.50 2.48 1.86
N LEU A 258 5.90 3.60 1.25
CA LEU A 258 6.53 4.69 1.99
C LEU A 258 5.55 5.32 2.99
N LEU A 259 4.32 5.58 2.56
CA LEU A 259 3.28 6.10 3.44
C LEU A 259 2.92 5.12 4.56
N ALA A 260 2.83 3.82 4.24
CA ALA A 260 2.58 2.76 5.20
C ALA A 260 3.58 2.78 6.37
N PHE A 261 4.88 2.80 6.05
CA PHE A 261 5.92 2.86 7.09
C PHE A 261 5.97 4.19 7.82
N LEU A 262 5.73 5.30 7.12
CA LEU A 262 5.68 6.62 7.74
C LEU A 262 4.57 6.69 8.80
N LEU A 263 3.36 6.24 8.48
CA LEU A 263 2.25 6.16 9.43
C LEU A 263 2.55 5.18 10.57
N TYR A 264 3.11 4.02 10.25
CA TYR A 264 3.48 3.02 11.23
C TYR A 264 4.45 3.58 12.28
N PHE A 265 5.55 4.19 11.83
CA PHE A 265 6.57 4.72 12.75
C PHE A 265 6.03 5.86 13.61
N ARG A 266 5.22 6.76 13.03
CA ARG A 266 4.59 7.85 13.79
C ARG A 266 3.71 7.33 14.93
N ASN A 267 2.80 6.41 14.63
CA ASN A 267 1.85 5.93 15.64
C ASN A 267 2.52 5.03 16.69
N ARG A 268 3.59 4.31 16.29
CA ARG A 268 4.38 3.49 17.21
C ARG A 268 5.32 4.30 18.11
N SER A 269 5.97 5.36 17.62
CA SER A 269 6.88 6.17 18.44
C SER A 269 6.16 6.78 19.64
N GLU A 270 4.91 7.18 19.46
CA GLU A 270 4.05 7.66 20.55
C GLU A 270 3.69 6.54 21.56
N GLU A 271 3.70 5.25 21.17
CA GLU A 271 3.47 4.13 22.12
C GLU A 271 4.70 3.96 22.99
N VAL A 272 5.89 3.96 22.39
CA VAL A 272 7.15 3.83 23.12
C VAL A 272 7.35 4.99 24.11
N VAL A 273 7.02 6.22 23.72
CA VAL A 273 7.08 7.38 24.63
C VAL A 273 6.08 7.22 25.78
N ALA A 274 4.85 6.78 25.49
CA ALA A 274 3.84 6.57 26.53
C ALA A 274 4.24 5.46 27.51
N GLU A 275 4.77 4.34 27.01
CA GLU A 275 5.25 3.19 27.83
C GLU A 275 6.39 3.63 28.76
N ILE A 276 7.36 4.40 28.25
CA ILE A 276 8.45 4.96 29.07
C ILE A 276 7.92 5.92 30.14
N THR A 277 6.88 6.71 29.84
CA THR A 277 6.30 7.62 30.84
C THR A 277 5.44 6.92 31.91
N THR A 278 4.88 5.75 31.60
CA THR A 278 4.07 4.97 32.56
C THR A 278 4.90 4.05 33.45
N ASP A 279 6.06 3.59 32.98
CA ASP A 279 7.00 2.76 33.76
C ASP A 279 7.94 3.57 34.66
N ASN A 280 7.76 4.90 34.72
CA ASN A 280 8.53 5.72 35.64
C ASN A 280 7.91 5.64 37.05
N ASP A 281 8.26 4.56 37.74
CA ASP A 281 8.19 4.39 39.21
C ASP A 281 9.06 5.43 39.96
N GLY A 282 9.66 6.38 39.23
CA GLY A 282 10.42 7.54 39.70
C GLY A 282 9.62 8.84 39.72
N ALA A 283 8.32 8.80 40.02
CA ALA A 283 7.64 10.02 40.46
C ALA A 283 8.26 10.45 41.80
N VAL A 284 9.15 11.46 41.75
CA VAL A 284 9.76 12.09 42.93
C VAL A 284 8.65 12.37 43.93
N ARG A 285 8.65 11.63 45.04
CA ARG A 285 7.67 11.83 46.09
C ARG A 285 8.02 13.14 46.79
N VAL A 286 7.01 13.80 47.35
CA VAL A 286 7.24 15.02 48.13
C VAL A 286 8.25 14.77 49.25
N GLU A 287 8.29 13.53 49.75
CA GLU A 287 9.24 12.95 50.71
C GLU A 287 10.71 13.05 50.25
N ASP A 288 10.98 12.86 48.95
CA ASP A 288 12.32 12.87 48.35
C ASP A 288 12.87 14.30 48.18
N LEU A 289 12.02 15.32 48.36
CA LEU A 289 12.38 16.75 48.29
C LEU A 289 12.83 17.31 49.64
N TYR A 290 12.74 16.54 50.72
CA TYR A 290 13.18 16.94 52.06
C TYR A 290 14.32 16.05 52.54
N PRO A 291 15.35 16.60 53.21
CA PRO A 291 16.38 15.79 53.85
C PRO A 291 15.72 14.86 54.89
N PRO A 292 16.17 13.60 55.04
CA PRO A 292 15.64 12.72 56.06
C PRO A 292 15.85 13.36 57.44
N VAL A 293 14.75 13.53 58.18
CA VAL A 293 14.80 13.99 59.56
C VAL A 293 15.38 12.83 60.37
N GLU A 294 16.57 13.03 60.95
CA GLU A 294 17.14 12.09 61.89
C GLU A 294 16.26 12.06 63.14
N ASP A 295 15.48 10.99 63.30
CA ASP A 295 14.78 10.71 64.55
C ASP A 295 15.82 10.34 65.62
N ASN A 296 16.23 11.34 66.39
CA ASN A 296 16.88 11.11 67.68
C ASN A 296 15.81 10.75 68.72
N ASN A 297 15.56 9.44 68.90
CA ASN A 297 15.22 8.80 70.18
C ASN A 297 15.21 7.27 70.07
#